data_AF-A0A2D6YAY9-F1
#
_entry.id   AF-A0A2D6YAY9-F1
#
_cell.length_a   1.000
_cell.length_b   1.000
_cell.length_c   1.000
_cell.angle_alpha   90.00
_cell.angle_beta   90.00
_cell.angle_gamma   90.00
#
_symmetry.space_group_name_H-M   'P 1'
#
loop_
_entity.id
_entity.type
_entity.pdbx_description
1 polymer ?
#
loop_
_entity_poly.entity_id
_entity_poly.type
_entity_poly.pdbx_seq_one_letter_code
_entity_poly.pdbx_strand_id
1 'polypeptide(L)' 'MSTIRFTAVQNASQRQPIEPLAHQDRSQLFANHVFDKNTMRAYLTKEAYQQVCMAIDKGGQIDRKVADHVAASMRDWALS' A
#
# COMPACT_ATOMS: atom_id res chain seq x y z
N MET A 1 28.97 33.21 17.97
CA MET A 1 28.53 31.81 18.12
C MET A 1 27.29 31.59 17.27
N SER A 2 27.17 30.47 16.56
CA SER A 2 26.06 30.23 15.63
C SER A 2 24.73 30.13 16.39
N THR A 3 23.82 31.05 16.09
CA THR A 3 22.48 31.17 16.69
C THR A 3 21.54 30.02 16.32
N ILE A 4 21.83 29.32 15.21
CA ILE A 4 21.05 28.21 14.66
C ILE A 4 20.88 27.06 15.65
N ARG A 5 21.90 26.77 16.47
CA ARG A 5 21.83 25.67 17.45
C ARG A 5 20.84 25.97 18.57
N PHE A 6 20.86 27.21 19.06
CA PHE A 6 19.98 27.63 20.15
C PHE A 6 18.52 27.72 19.70
N THR A 7 18.26 28.21 18.48
CA THR A 7 16.91 28.21 17.90
C THR A 7 16.38 26.80 17.61
N ALA A 8 17.22 25.87 17.16
CA ALA A 8 16.81 24.47 16.97
C ALA A 8 16.35 23.80 18.27
N VAL A 9 17.08 24.03 19.39
CA VAL A 9 16.71 23.48 20.70
C VAL A 9 15.41 24.10 21.22
N GLN A 10 15.25 25.42 21.07
CA GLN A 10 14.02 26.10 21.47
C GLN A 10 12.80 25.58 20.69
N ASN A 11 12.95 25.41 19.37
CA ASN A 11 11.88 24.87 18.52
C ASN A 11 11.54 23.42 18.85
N ALA A 12 12.55 22.58 19.16
CA ALA A 12 12.33 21.20 19.56
C ALA A 12 11.57 21.10 20.88
N SER A 13 11.89 21.96 21.86
CA SER A 13 11.24 21.99 23.17
C SER A 13 9.78 22.42 23.13
N GLN A 14 9.33 23.06 22.04
CA GLN A 14 7.96 23.53 21.86
C GLN A 14 7.06 22.54 21.09
N ARG A 15 7.63 21.44 20.55
CA ARG A 15 6.85 20.46 19.79
C ARG A 15 5.92 19.69 20.72
N GLN A 16 4.62 19.75 20.43
CA GLN A 16 3.63 18.90 21.09
C GLN A 16 3.55 17.53 20.40
N PRO A 17 3.32 16.44 21.15
CA PRO A 17 3.03 15.14 20.57
C PRO A 17 1.81 15.21 19.65
N ILE A 18 1.88 14.53 18.51
CA ILE A 18 0.72 14.35 17.63
C ILE A 18 -0.16 13.29 18.28
N GLU A 19 -1.43 13.63 18.53
CA GLU A 19 -2.38 12.65 19.06
C GLU A 19 -2.54 11.48 18.07
N PRO A 20 -2.53 10.23 18.55
CA PRO A 20 -2.73 9.09 17.68
C PRO A 20 -4.12 9.13 17.06
N LEU A 21 -4.24 8.64 15.82
CA LEU A 21 -5.55 8.41 15.21
C LEU A 21 -6.41 7.53 16.14
N ALA A 22 -7.72 7.84 16.16
CA ALA A 22 -8.72 7.12 16.95
C ALA A 22 -8.59 5.60 16.79
N HIS A 23 -8.94 4.85 17.85
CA HIS A 23 -8.84 3.40 17.87
C HIS A 23 -9.72 2.79 16.77
N GLN A 24 -9.10 2.43 15.65
CA GLN A 24 -9.72 1.63 14.60
C GLN A 24 -9.41 0.16 14.86
N ASP A 25 -10.33 -0.72 14.48
CA ASP A 25 -10.10 -2.15 14.57
C ASP A 25 -8.85 -2.53 13.77
N ARG A 26 -7.94 -3.27 14.42
CA ARG A 26 -6.66 -3.67 13.80
C ARG A 26 -6.86 -4.47 12.51
N SER A 27 -7.98 -5.20 12.42
CA SER A 27 -8.38 -5.93 11.22
C SER A 27 -8.70 -5.01 10.03
N GLN A 28 -9.25 -3.82 10.29
CA GLN A 28 -9.56 -2.84 9.24
C GLN A 28 -8.30 -2.12 8.75
N LEU A 29 -7.31 -1.92 9.63
CA LEU A 29 -6.02 -1.33 9.26
C LEU A 29 -5.11 -2.34 8.54
N PHE A 30 -5.23 -3.62 8.87
CA PHE A 30 -4.37 -4.65 8.29
C PHE A 30 -4.65 -4.79 6.79
N ALA A 31 -3.59 -4.69 5.99
CA ALA A 31 -3.61 -4.85 4.54
C ALA A 31 -4.54 -3.88 3.76
N ASN A 32 -5.03 -2.79 4.38
CA ASN A 32 -5.94 -1.85 3.72
C ASN A 32 -5.31 -1.13 2.50
N HIS A 33 -3.99 -0.94 2.52
CA HIS A 33 -3.24 -0.35 1.40
C HIS A 33 -2.40 -1.39 0.66
N VAL A 34 -2.89 -2.63 0.56
CA VAL A 34 -2.20 -3.71 -0.12
C VAL A 34 -3.14 -4.37 -1.13
N PHE A 35 -2.67 -4.53 -2.37
CA PHE A 35 -3.39 -5.27 -3.41
C PHE A 35 -3.29 -6.79 -3.15
N ASP A 36 -3.99 -7.24 -2.11
CA ASP A 36 -3.96 -8.61 -1.61
C ASP A 36 -4.78 -9.58 -2.48
N LYS A 37 -4.83 -10.87 -2.12
CA LYS A 37 -5.61 -11.88 -2.88
C LYS A 37 -7.11 -11.56 -2.92
N ASN A 38 -7.66 -10.94 -1.88
CA ASN A 38 -9.08 -10.57 -1.85
C ASN A 38 -9.36 -9.41 -2.82
N THR A 39 -8.50 -8.39 -2.80
CA THR A 39 -8.57 -7.23 -3.68
C THR A 39 -8.33 -7.63 -5.13
N MET A 40 -7.32 -8.46 -5.39
CA MET A 40 -7.09 -9.05 -6.72
C MET A 40 -8.32 -9.78 -7.24
N ARG A 41 -9.05 -10.52 -6.39
CA ARG A 41 -10.27 -11.22 -6.80
C ARG A 41 -11.44 -10.26 -7.12
N ALA A 42 -11.49 -9.10 -6.49
CA ALA A 42 -12.51 -8.09 -6.75
C ALA A 42 -12.24 -7.29 -8.03
N TYR A 43 -10.97 -7.03 -8.36
CA TYR A 43 -10.57 -6.13 -9.46
C TYR A 43 -10.06 -6.83 -10.73
N LEU A 44 -9.68 -8.11 -10.66
CA LEU A 44 -9.18 -8.87 -11.81
C LEU A 44 -10.24 -9.81 -12.37
N THR A 45 -10.16 -10.08 -13.68
CA THR A 45 -10.88 -11.21 -14.28
C THR A 45 -10.41 -12.53 -13.68
N LYS A 46 -11.27 -13.56 -13.77
CA LYS A 46 -10.98 -14.89 -13.23
C LYS A 46 -9.68 -15.47 -13.80
N GLU A 47 -9.48 -15.28 -15.10
CA GLU A 47 -8.31 -15.76 -15.84
C GLU A 47 -7.03 -15.05 -15.38
N ALA A 48 -7.08 -13.72 -15.26
CA ALA A 48 -5.94 -12.93 -14.79
C ALA A 48 -5.58 -13.25 -13.34
N TYR A 49 -6.58 -13.35 -12.46
CA TYR A 49 -6.40 -13.76 -11.07
C TYR A 49 -5.72 -15.14 -10.96
N GLN A 50 -6.20 -16.11 -11.73
CA GLN A 50 -5.63 -17.47 -11.74
C GLN A 50 -4.19 -17.48 -12.24
N GLN A 51 -3.88 -16.76 -13.32
CA GLN A 51 -2.51 -16.69 -13.83
C GLN A 51 -1.54 -16.06 -12.82
N VAL A 52 -1.95 -14.95 -12.18
CA VAL A 52 -1.14 -14.29 -11.15
C VAL A 52 -0.92 -15.23 -9.95
N CYS A 53 -1.98 -15.89 -9.46
CA CYS A 53 -1.84 -16.86 -8.36
C CYS A 53 -0.93 -18.03 -8.73
N MET A 54 -1.05 -18.57 -9.95
CA MET A 54 -0.19 -19.65 -10.41
C MET A 54 1.27 -19.21 -10.50
N ALA A 55 1.55 -18.00 -11.00
CA ALA A 55 2.89 -17.45 -11.06
C ALA A 55 3.50 -17.25 -9.67
N ILE A 56 2.70 -16.80 -8.69
CA ILE A 56 3.12 -16.65 -7.28
C ILE A 56 3.42 -18.01 -6.64
N ASP A 57 2.48 -18.96 -6.73
CA ASP A 57 2.53 -20.19 -5.94
C ASP A 57 3.48 -21.26 -6.56
N LYS A 58 3.54 -21.34 -7.90
CA LYS A 58 4.32 -22.39 -8.60
C LYS A 58 5.62 -21.88 -9.22
N GLY A 59 5.80 -20.57 -9.28
CA GLY A 59 6.86 -19.96 -10.08
C GLY A 59 6.53 -20.07 -11.56
N GLY A 60 6.38 -18.92 -12.23
CA GLY A 60 6.05 -18.88 -13.65
C GLY A 60 6.09 -17.47 -14.20
N GLN A 61 6.15 -17.35 -15.51
CA GLN A 61 6.05 -16.06 -16.18
C GLN A 61 4.58 -15.72 -16.44
N ILE A 62 4.22 -14.45 -16.26
CA ILE A 62 2.91 -13.93 -16.61
C ILE A 62 2.96 -13.50 -18.08
N ASP A 63 1.94 -13.86 -18.86
CA ASP A 63 1.81 -13.38 -20.23
C ASP A 63 1.73 -11.86 -20.23
N ARG A 64 2.49 -11.21 -21.13
CA ARG A 64 2.52 -9.75 -21.25
C ARG A 64 1.13 -9.12 -21.39
N LYS A 65 0.21 -9.75 -22.12
CA LYS A 65 -1.17 -9.24 -22.29
C LYS A 65 -1.94 -9.24 -20.97
N VAL A 66 -1.73 -10.27 -20.15
CA VAL A 66 -2.35 -10.37 -18.82
C VAL A 66 -1.69 -9.40 -17.86
N ALA A 67 -0.38 -9.21 -17.95
CA ALA A 67 0.35 -8.24 -17.13
C ALA A 67 -0.14 -6.80 -17.35
N ASP A 68 -0.39 -6.39 -18.60
CA ASP A 68 -0.93 -5.05 -18.91
C ASP A 68 -2.32 -4.85 -18.29
N HIS A 69 -3.17 -5.88 -18.33
CA HIS A 69 -4.49 -5.84 -17.70
C HIS A 69 -4.40 -5.74 -16.18
N VAL A 70 -3.53 -6.55 -15.56
CA VAL A 70 -3.28 -6.52 -14.11
C VAL A 70 -2.76 -5.15 -13.67
N ALA A 71 -1.85 -4.55 -14.44
CA ALA A 71 -1.30 -3.23 -14.16
C ALA A 71 -2.37 -2.12 -14.24
N ALA A 72 -3.30 -2.21 -15.19
CA ALA A 72 -4.43 -1.29 -15.27
C ALA A 72 -5.35 -1.43 -14.04
N SER A 73 -5.75 -2.66 -13.69
CA SER A 73 -6.59 -2.91 -12.50
C SER A 73 -5.91 -2.48 -11.19
N MET A 74 -4.59 -2.67 -11.06
CA MET A 74 -3.82 -2.20 -9.89
C MET A 74 -3.85 -0.68 -9.78
N ARG A 75 -3.76 0.03 -10.91
CA ARG A 75 -3.86 1.49 -10.93
C ARG A 75 -5.26 1.94 -10.51
N ASP A 76 -6.29 1.33 -11.08
CA ASP A 76 -7.67 1.70 -10.79
C ASP A 76 -8.02 1.45 -9.32
N TRP A 77 -7.52 0.36 -8.72
CA TRP A 77 -7.63 0.14 -7.28
C TRP A 77 -6.88 1.19 -6.47
N ALA A 78 -5.65 1.54 -6.84
CA ALA A 78 -4.84 2.49 -6.08
C ALA A 78 -5.38 3.93 -6.15
N LEU A 79 -6.21 4.24 -7.15
CA LEU A 79 -6.91 5.52 -7.30
C LEU A 79 -8.28 5.55 -6.60
N SER A 80 -8.80 4.38 -6.19
CA SER A 80 -10.09 4.24 -5.49
C SER A 80 -9.97 4.55 -4.01
#